data_AF-A0A381INB4-F1
#
_entry.id   AF-A0A381INB4-F1
#
_cell.length_a   1.000
_cell.length_b   1.000
_cell.length_c   1.000
_cell.angle_alpha   90.00
_cell.angle_beta   90.00
_cell.angle_gamma   90.00
#
_symmetry.space_group_name_H-M   'P 1'
#
loop_
_entity.id
_entity.type
_entity.pdbx_description
1 polymer ?
#
loop_
_entity_poly.entity_id
_entity_poly.type
_entity_poly.pdbx_seq_one_letter_code
_entity_poly.pdbx_strand_id
1 'polypeptide(L)'
;MNTENFFKSRGLKYTPLVLGTWEQLDAAFFGGRCDAFGGNYGNLAGSRVAHGNVDDYVIFPNFLTLEPYAPSVYGDDEELFVVARWVMAALIETERLGVTQANVAEMAAKSTDPEIQQLLGAKPGNGKDLGLSEDWVVKIVSAVGNYGESFERNLGKASPMKLDRGLNDLWTKGGLMFAAPLR
;
A
#
# COMPACT_ATOMS: atom_id res chain seq x y z
N MET A 1 19.31 -5.58 5.41
CA MET A 1 20.31 -4.48 5.49
C MET A 1 19.67 -3.35 6.27
N ASN A 2 20.32 -2.82 7.31
CA ASN A 2 19.81 -1.66 8.07
C ASN A 2 20.59 -0.38 7.68
N THR A 3 20.11 0.79 8.11
CA THR A 3 20.71 2.10 7.75
C THR A 3 22.18 2.19 8.12
N GLU A 4 22.58 1.73 9.30
CA GLU A 4 23.98 1.76 9.74
C GLU A 4 24.89 0.96 8.79
N ASN A 5 24.46 -0.24 8.37
CA ASN A 5 25.21 -1.06 7.42
C ASN A 5 25.26 -0.42 6.02
N PHE A 6 24.24 0.31 5.60
CA PHE A 6 24.24 1.05 4.33
C PHE A 6 25.38 2.08 4.29
N PHE A 7 25.54 2.88 5.35
CA PHE A 7 26.60 3.89 5.45
C PHE A 7 27.99 3.26 5.63
N LYS A 8 28.13 2.28 6.53
CA LYS A 8 29.40 1.57 6.77
C LYS A 8 29.96 0.92 5.51
N SER A 9 29.11 0.21 4.74
CA SER A 9 29.53 -0.47 3.51
C SER A 9 30.02 0.48 2.40
N ARG A 10 29.74 1.79 2.52
CA ARG A 10 30.14 2.84 1.56
C ARG A 10 31.23 3.75 2.10
N GLY A 11 31.77 3.47 3.30
CA GLY A 11 32.77 4.33 3.95
C GLY A 11 32.24 5.73 4.30
N LEU A 12 30.91 5.89 4.44
CA LEU A 12 30.29 7.16 4.78
C LEU A 12 30.21 7.34 6.30
N LYS A 13 30.50 8.56 6.79
CA LYS A 13 30.32 8.91 8.20
C LYS A 13 28.81 8.91 8.52
N TYR A 14 28.44 8.24 9.61
CA TYR A 14 27.07 8.14 10.10
C TYR A 14 27.05 8.47 11.60
N THR A 15 26.21 9.41 12.00
CA THR A 15 26.06 9.83 13.41
C THR A 15 24.58 9.74 13.77
N PRO A 16 24.10 8.58 14.25
CA PRO A 16 22.68 8.41 14.56
C PRO A 16 22.28 9.19 15.81
N LEU A 17 21.11 9.82 15.77
CA LEU A 17 20.37 10.23 16.94
C LEU A 17 19.18 9.27 17.12
N VAL A 18 19.25 8.42 18.14
CA VAL A 18 18.18 7.43 18.43
C VAL A 18 17.29 7.97 19.53
N LEU A 19 15.98 8.07 19.25
CA LEU A 19 14.96 8.54 20.18
C LEU A 19 13.85 7.49 20.29
N GLY A 20 13.08 7.55 21.38
CA GLY A 20 12.14 6.47 21.74
C GLY A 20 10.76 6.59 21.09
N THR A 21 10.40 7.77 20.57
CA THR A 21 9.09 8.01 19.94
C THR A 21 9.21 8.81 18.65
N TRP A 22 8.17 8.71 17.81
CA TRP A 22 8.13 9.44 16.54
C TRP A 22 8.05 10.96 16.76
N GLU A 23 7.31 11.40 17.77
CA GLU A 23 7.18 12.82 18.13
C GLU A 23 8.53 13.42 18.56
N GLN A 24 9.36 12.64 19.26
CA GLN A 24 10.72 13.04 19.63
C GLN A 24 11.62 13.17 18.39
N LEU A 25 11.48 12.26 17.43
CA LEU A 25 12.22 12.30 16.16
C LEU A 25 11.81 13.53 15.32
N ASP A 26 10.51 13.78 15.17
CA ASP A 26 9.97 14.96 14.48
C ASP A 26 10.53 16.24 15.11
N ALA A 27 10.39 16.40 16.42
CA ALA A 27 10.87 17.59 17.12
C ALA A 27 12.38 17.80 16.98
N ALA A 28 13.17 16.72 16.93
CA ALA A 28 14.61 16.82 16.72
C ALA A 28 14.97 17.27 15.29
N PHE A 29 14.32 16.71 14.27
CA PHE A 29 14.60 17.06 12.87
C PHE A 29 14.09 18.46 12.52
N PHE A 30 12.81 18.75 12.76
CA PHE A 30 12.21 20.04 12.45
C PHE A 30 12.73 21.17 13.37
N GLY A 31 13.24 20.81 14.57
CA GLY A 31 13.95 21.73 15.46
C GLY A 31 15.41 21.99 15.08
N GLY A 32 15.91 21.42 13.98
CA GLY A 32 17.25 21.69 13.45
C GLY A 32 18.40 20.95 14.14
N ARG A 33 18.13 19.87 14.89
CA ARG A 33 19.17 19.06 15.54
C ARG A 33 19.78 18.00 14.62
N CYS A 34 19.13 17.69 13.50
CA CYS A 34 19.52 16.63 12.58
C CYS A 34 19.56 17.14 11.14
N ASP A 35 20.55 16.71 10.36
CA ASP A 35 20.67 17.06 8.94
C ASP A 35 19.72 16.25 8.04
N ALA A 36 19.31 15.06 8.49
CA ALA A 36 18.46 14.14 7.75
C ALA A 36 17.56 13.35 8.70
N PHE A 37 16.42 12.91 8.18
CA PHE A 37 15.45 12.09 8.91
C PHE A 37 15.24 10.77 8.18
N GLY A 38 15.60 9.67 8.85
CA GLY A 38 15.36 8.31 8.37
C GLY A 38 13.99 7.79 8.81
N GLY A 39 13.25 7.24 7.85
CA GLY A 39 11.96 6.63 8.09
C GLY A 39 11.42 5.96 6.82
N ASN A 40 10.34 5.22 6.99
CA ASN A 40 9.50 4.70 5.94
C ASN A 40 8.73 5.82 5.22
N TYR A 41 8.53 5.64 3.91
CA TYR A 41 8.09 6.71 2.98
C TYR A 41 6.80 7.41 3.41
N GLY A 42 5.80 6.62 3.86
CA GLY A 42 4.52 7.14 4.34
C GLY A 42 4.64 7.96 5.62
N ASN A 43 5.46 7.54 6.60
CA ASN A 43 5.64 8.31 7.83
C ASN A 43 6.43 9.60 7.59
N LEU A 44 7.46 9.57 6.74
CA LEU A 44 8.16 10.79 6.34
C LEU A 44 7.22 11.80 5.65
N ALA A 45 6.32 11.30 4.79
CA ALA A 45 5.30 12.13 4.16
C ALA A 45 4.34 12.74 5.19
N GLY A 46 3.88 11.93 6.16
CA GLY A 46 3.02 12.36 7.25
C GLY A 46 3.66 13.45 8.11
N SER A 47 4.91 13.24 8.55
CA SER A 47 5.69 14.23 9.30
C SER A 47 5.83 15.54 8.53
N ARG A 48 6.14 15.47 7.24
CA ARG A 48 6.28 16.64 6.37
C ARG A 48 4.96 17.42 6.24
N VAL A 49 3.83 16.73 6.08
CA VAL A 49 2.50 17.35 6.01
C VAL A 49 2.14 18.00 7.36
N ALA A 50 2.39 17.31 8.47
CA ALA A 50 2.04 17.79 9.80
C ALA A 50 2.79 19.08 10.20
N HIS A 51 3.98 19.33 9.64
CA HIS A 51 4.81 20.49 9.95
C HIS A 51 4.70 21.62 8.91
N GLY A 52 3.76 21.56 7.95
CA GLY A 52 3.34 22.69 7.11
C GLY A 52 4.33 23.16 6.04
N ASN A 53 5.56 22.65 6.04
CA ASN A 53 6.66 23.11 5.19
C ASN A 53 6.97 22.11 4.07
N VAL A 54 5.93 21.63 3.37
CA VAL A 54 6.06 20.51 2.42
C VAL A 54 7.10 20.76 1.33
N ASP A 55 7.23 22.01 0.89
CA ASP A 55 8.16 22.40 -0.18
C ASP A 55 9.61 22.60 0.33
N ASP A 56 9.81 22.79 1.64
CA ASP A 56 11.14 22.96 2.25
C ASP A 56 11.86 21.60 2.45
N TYR A 57 11.11 20.50 2.45
CA TYR A 57 11.62 19.16 2.75
C TYR A 57 11.41 18.18 1.59
N VAL A 58 12.52 17.68 1.06
CA VAL A 58 12.54 16.65 0.01
C VAL A 58 12.68 15.28 0.65
N ILE A 59 11.76 14.36 0.30
CA ILE A 59 11.91 12.94 0.60
C ILE A 59 12.63 12.30 -0.58
N PHE A 60 13.80 11.71 -0.33
CA PHE A 60 14.58 11.09 -1.40
C PHE A 60 13.84 9.88 -2.01
N PRO A 61 13.92 9.70 -3.35
CA PRO A 61 13.22 8.60 -4.03
C PRO A 61 13.90 7.24 -3.82
N ASN A 62 15.15 7.23 -3.34
CA ASN A 62 15.94 6.01 -3.19
C ASN A 62 15.80 5.44 -1.78
N PHE A 63 15.33 4.20 -1.72
CA PHE A 63 15.23 3.45 -0.47
C PHE A 63 16.60 2.88 -0.06
N LEU A 64 16.98 3.09 1.20
CA LEU A 64 18.20 2.52 1.77
C LEU A 64 18.02 1.06 2.21
N THR A 65 16.79 0.69 2.59
CA THR A 65 16.39 -0.64 3.04
C THR A 65 15.10 -1.08 2.34
N LEU A 66 14.82 -2.38 2.32
CA LEU A 66 13.60 -2.94 1.74
C LEU A 66 12.62 -3.27 2.86
N GLU A 67 11.53 -2.52 2.97
CA GLU A 67 10.52 -2.64 4.02
C GLU A 67 9.13 -2.89 3.42
N PRO A 68 8.82 -4.11 2.94
CA PRO A 68 7.52 -4.42 2.36
C PRO A 68 6.45 -4.50 3.46
N TYR A 69 5.42 -3.67 3.38
CA TYR A 69 4.26 -3.78 4.27
C TYR A 69 3.24 -4.76 3.73
N ALA A 70 2.82 -5.66 4.62
CA ALA A 70 1.80 -6.65 4.37
C ALA A 70 0.84 -6.70 5.56
N PRO A 71 -0.44 -7.01 5.33
CA PRO A 71 -1.33 -7.41 6.40
C PRO A 71 -0.69 -8.53 7.23
N SER A 72 -0.80 -8.42 8.55
CA SER A 72 -0.29 -9.41 9.48
C SER A 72 -1.44 -9.96 10.30
N VAL A 73 -1.42 -11.27 10.53
CA VAL A 73 -2.39 -12.00 11.34
C VAL A 73 -1.66 -12.83 12.37
N TYR A 74 -2.35 -13.29 13.41
CA TYR A 74 -1.78 -14.24 14.36
C TYR A 74 -1.51 -15.59 13.68
N GLY A 75 -0.42 -16.25 14.06
CA GLY A 75 0.11 -17.40 13.30
C GLY A 75 -0.75 -18.67 13.34
N ASP A 76 -1.73 -18.73 14.23
CA ASP A 76 -2.67 -19.83 14.41
C ASP A 76 -4.05 -19.57 13.79
N ASP A 77 -4.24 -18.42 13.12
CA ASP A 77 -5.48 -18.08 12.41
C ASP A 77 -5.31 -18.22 10.89
N GLU A 78 -5.31 -19.47 10.42
CA GLU A 78 -5.13 -19.80 9.00
C GLU A 78 -6.29 -19.28 8.13
N GLU A 79 -7.52 -19.30 8.63
CA GLU A 79 -8.69 -18.79 7.91
C GLU A 79 -8.56 -17.29 7.66
N LEU A 80 -8.22 -16.50 8.68
CA LEU A 80 -8.00 -15.07 8.52
C LEU A 80 -6.79 -14.76 7.63
N PHE A 81 -5.72 -15.56 7.71
CA PHE A 81 -4.58 -15.43 6.81
C PHE A 81 -5.00 -15.56 5.34
N VAL A 82 -5.75 -16.62 5.02
CA VAL A 82 -6.23 -16.89 3.66
C VAL A 82 -7.15 -15.77 3.18
N VAL A 83 -8.10 -15.33 4.01
CA VAL A 83 -9.00 -14.21 3.68
C VAL A 83 -8.21 -12.92 3.44
N ALA A 84 -7.31 -12.53 4.36
CA ALA A 84 -6.54 -11.30 4.24
C ALA A 84 -5.68 -11.27 2.98
N ARG A 85 -5.06 -12.41 2.63
CA ARG A 85 -4.29 -12.59 1.40
C ARG A 85 -5.16 -12.36 0.16
N TRP A 86 -6.35 -12.97 0.11
CA TRP A 86 -7.23 -12.87 -1.05
C TRP A 86 -7.87 -11.49 -1.17
N VAL A 87 -8.18 -10.82 -0.06
CA VAL A 87 -8.64 -9.42 -0.08
C VAL A 87 -7.60 -8.53 -0.74
N MET A 88 -6.32 -8.65 -0.38
CA MET A 88 -5.27 -7.89 -1.06
C MET A 88 -5.15 -8.22 -2.55
N ALA A 89 -5.23 -9.50 -2.91
CA ALA A 89 -5.20 -9.92 -4.31
C ALA A 89 -6.37 -9.33 -5.11
N ALA A 90 -7.58 -9.36 -4.57
CA ALA A 90 -8.77 -8.81 -5.21
C ALA A 90 -8.69 -7.29 -5.41
N LEU A 91 -8.17 -6.53 -4.43
CA LEU A 91 -7.98 -5.09 -4.57
C LEU A 91 -6.98 -4.74 -5.70
N ILE A 92 -5.94 -5.55 -5.88
CA ILE A 92 -4.95 -5.38 -6.96
C ILE A 92 -5.55 -5.75 -8.31
N GLU A 93 -6.23 -6.90 -8.41
CA GLU A 93 -6.81 -7.38 -9.66
C GLU A 93 -7.98 -6.51 -10.15
N THR A 94 -8.78 -5.97 -9.23
CA THR A 94 -9.83 -5.01 -9.58
C THR A 94 -9.24 -3.73 -10.16
N GLU A 95 -8.11 -3.22 -9.63
CA GLU A 95 -7.39 -2.10 -10.25
C GLU A 95 -6.88 -2.48 -11.65
N ARG A 96 -6.26 -3.65 -11.80
CA ARG A 96 -5.72 -4.12 -13.08
C ARG A 96 -6.80 -4.24 -14.16
N LEU A 97 -8.00 -4.68 -13.77
CA LEU A 97 -9.15 -4.87 -14.67
C LEU A 97 -10.01 -3.61 -14.83
N GLY A 98 -9.64 -2.48 -14.23
CA GLY A 98 -10.41 -1.24 -14.31
C GLY A 98 -11.76 -1.30 -13.57
N VAL A 99 -11.91 -2.22 -12.62
CA VAL A 99 -13.05 -2.28 -11.71
C VAL A 99 -12.80 -1.30 -10.57
N THR A 100 -13.74 -0.37 -10.38
CA THR A 100 -13.65 0.75 -9.43
C THR A 100 -14.85 0.76 -8.49
N GLN A 101 -14.78 1.54 -7.42
CA GLN A 101 -15.94 1.77 -6.55
C GLN A 101 -17.17 2.24 -7.34
N ALA A 102 -16.96 3.06 -8.37
CA ALA A 102 -18.05 3.64 -9.16
C ALA A 102 -18.72 2.66 -10.12
N ASN A 103 -18.01 1.63 -10.60
CA ASN A 103 -18.54 0.73 -11.64
C ASN A 103 -18.71 -0.74 -11.20
N VAL A 104 -18.28 -1.12 -10.00
CA VAL A 104 -18.25 -2.54 -9.58
C VAL A 104 -19.63 -3.21 -9.62
N ALA A 105 -20.69 -2.50 -9.23
CA ALA A 105 -22.05 -3.03 -9.27
C ALA A 105 -22.52 -3.28 -10.72
N GLU A 106 -22.17 -2.39 -11.65
CA GLU A 106 -22.48 -2.58 -13.07
C GLU A 106 -21.66 -3.72 -13.68
N MET A 107 -20.36 -3.77 -13.38
CA MET A 107 -19.46 -4.82 -13.85
C MET A 107 -19.92 -6.20 -13.37
N ALA A 108 -20.34 -6.33 -12.11
CA ALA A 108 -20.86 -7.58 -11.57
C ALA A 108 -22.15 -8.04 -12.27
N ALA A 109 -23.02 -7.11 -12.67
CA ALA A 109 -24.31 -7.42 -13.28
C ALA A 109 -24.23 -7.68 -14.80
N LYS A 110 -23.31 -7.02 -15.51
CA LYS A 110 -23.34 -6.94 -16.98
C LYS A 110 -22.07 -7.39 -17.70
N SER A 111 -20.94 -7.53 -17.01
CA SER A 111 -19.68 -7.85 -17.69
C SER A 111 -19.77 -9.22 -18.37
N THR A 112 -19.32 -9.28 -19.62
CA THR A 112 -19.14 -10.52 -20.38
C THR A 112 -17.71 -11.03 -20.33
N ASP A 113 -16.80 -10.30 -19.67
CA ASP A 113 -15.42 -10.71 -19.49
C ASP A 113 -15.35 -11.88 -18.47
N PRO A 114 -14.85 -13.06 -18.87
CA PRO A 114 -14.80 -14.22 -17.99
C PRO A 114 -13.97 -14.01 -16.71
N GLU A 115 -12.94 -13.17 -16.76
CA GLU A 115 -12.08 -12.87 -15.62
C GLU A 115 -12.80 -11.97 -14.61
N ILE A 116 -13.51 -10.94 -15.10
CA ILE A 116 -14.36 -10.08 -14.24
C ILE A 116 -15.52 -10.90 -13.65
N GLN A 117 -16.15 -11.77 -14.44
CA GLN A 117 -17.23 -12.62 -13.94
C GLN A 117 -16.78 -13.56 -12.81
N GLN A 118 -15.59 -14.17 -12.94
CA GLN A 118 -15.01 -15.01 -11.90
C GLN A 118 -14.65 -14.19 -10.66
N LEU A 119 -13.97 -13.05 -10.86
CA LEU A 119 -13.52 -12.18 -9.79
C LEU A 119 -14.68 -11.60 -8.97
N LEU A 120 -15.78 -11.20 -9.62
CA LEU A 120 -16.91 -10.55 -8.97
C LEU A 120 -18.01 -11.53 -8.51
N GLY A 121 -17.78 -12.84 -8.61
CA GLY A 121 -18.68 -13.87 -8.07
C GLY A 121 -19.89 -14.19 -8.93
N ALA A 122 -19.89 -13.84 -10.23
CA ALA A 122 -20.92 -14.29 -11.17
C ALA A 122 -20.83 -15.80 -11.44
N LYS A 123 -19.63 -16.38 -11.25
CA LYS A 123 -19.39 -17.82 -11.20
C LYS A 123 -19.10 -18.24 -9.76
N PRO A 124 -19.79 -19.26 -9.22
CA PRO A 124 -19.60 -19.67 -7.83
C PRO A 124 -18.25 -20.37 -7.60
N GLY A 125 -17.75 -20.31 -6.36
CA GLY A 125 -16.57 -21.05 -5.90
C GLY A 125 -15.61 -20.17 -5.09
N ASN A 126 -15.35 -18.95 -5.56
CA ASN A 126 -14.37 -18.05 -4.94
C ASN A 126 -14.80 -17.58 -3.54
N GLY A 127 -16.09 -17.32 -3.32
CA GLY A 127 -16.58 -16.91 -2.01
C GLY A 127 -16.70 -18.10 -1.05
N LYS A 128 -17.37 -19.17 -1.51
CA LYS A 128 -17.63 -20.35 -0.67
C LYS A 128 -16.35 -21.01 -0.15
N ASP A 129 -15.30 -21.10 -0.96
CA ASP A 129 -14.02 -21.70 -0.55
C ASP A 129 -13.29 -20.84 0.51
N LEU A 130 -13.67 -19.57 0.65
CA LEU A 130 -13.19 -18.65 1.68
C LEU A 130 -14.16 -18.53 2.87
N GLY A 131 -15.28 -19.26 2.88
CA GLY A 131 -16.33 -19.08 3.89
C GLY A 131 -17.08 -17.74 3.78
N LEU A 132 -16.99 -17.07 2.63
CA LEU A 132 -17.62 -15.79 2.35
C LEU A 132 -18.77 -15.94 1.35
N SER A 133 -19.55 -14.87 1.17
CA SER A 133 -20.51 -14.79 0.07
C SER A 133 -19.79 -14.61 -1.27
N GLU A 134 -20.34 -15.14 -2.36
CA GLU A 134 -19.69 -15.04 -3.70
C GLU A 134 -19.43 -13.60 -4.14
N ASP A 135 -20.26 -12.66 -3.72
CA ASP A 135 -20.15 -11.22 -4.00
C ASP A 135 -19.15 -10.47 -3.09
N TRP A 136 -18.29 -11.16 -2.32
CA TRP A 136 -17.40 -10.51 -1.35
C TRP A 136 -16.47 -9.49 -2.00
N VAL A 137 -16.01 -9.72 -3.23
CA VAL A 137 -15.18 -8.75 -3.99
C VAL A 137 -15.98 -7.49 -4.31
N VAL A 138 -17.24 -7.64 -4.70
CA VAL A 138 -18.15 -6.51 -4.95
C VAL A 138 -18.31 -5.69 -3.68
N LYS A 139 -18.48 -6.35 -2.52
CA LYS A 139 -18.63 -5.69 -1.22
C LYS A 139 -17.38 -4.87 -0.85
N ILE A 140 -16.19 -5.43 -0.98
CA ILE A 140 -14.95 -4.71 -0.60
C ILE A 140 -14.70 -3.52 -1.51
N VAL A 141 -14.85 -3.67 -2.83
CA VAL A 141 -14.60 -2.57 -3.78
C VAL A 141 -15.67 -1.49 -3.63
N SER A 142 -16.93 -1.88 -3.35
CA SER A 142 -17.98 -0.91 -3.04
C SER A 142 -17.66 -0.10 -1.79
N ALA A 143 -17.00 -0.70 -0.79
CA ALA A 143 -16.69 -0.05 0.47
C ALA A 143 -15.46 0.87 0.38
N VAL A 144 -14.37 0.43 -0.25
CA VAL A 144 -13.07 1.13 -0.19
C VAL A 144 -12.47 1.49 -1.56
N GLY A 145 -13.07 1.01 -2.64
CA GLY A 145 -12.49 1.04 -3.99
C GLY A 145 -11.42 -0.03 -4.18
N ASN A 146 -10.82 -0.06 -5.37
CA ASN A 146 -9.66 -0.91 -5.64
C ASN A 146 -8.37 -0.38 -4.95
N TYR A 147 -7.25 -1.09 -5.15
CA TYR A 147 -5.96 -0.70 -4.55
C TYR A 147 -5.54 0.72 -4.95
N GLY A 148 -5.61 1.07 -6.24
CA GLY A 148 -5.27 2.39 -6.76
C GLY A 148 -6.14 3.51 -6.19
N GLU A 149 -7.45 3.30 -6.06
CA GLU A 149 -8.37 4.27 -5.45
C GLU A 149 -8.04 4.51 -3.97
N SER A 150 -7.74 3.43 -3.24
CA SER A 150 -7.29 3.50 -1.84
C SER A 150 -5.95 4.21 -1.72
N PHE A 151 -4.99 3.94 -2.61
CA PHE A 151 -3.71 4.62 -2.64
C PHE A 151 -3.88 6.12 -2.92
N GLU A 152 -4.58 6.50 -3.99
CA GLU A 152 -4.68 7.90 -4.42
C GLU A 152 -5.33 8.79 -3.36
N ARG A 153 -6.40 8.30 -2.74
CA ARG A 153 -7.14 9.06 -1.71
C ARG A 153 -6.32 9.28 -0.43
N ASN A 154 -5.49 8.32 -0.03
CA ASN A 154 -4.79 8.37 1.25
C ASN A 154 -3.33 8.84 1.13
N LEU A 155 -2.62 8.40 0.09
CA LEU A 155 -1.18 8.60 -0.07
C LEU A 155 -0.81 9.33 -1.36
N GLY A 156 -1.57 9.14 -2.44
CA GLY A 156 -1.22 9.59 -3.76
C GLY A 156 -1.37 11.10 -3.99
N LYS A 157 -1.46 11.48 -5.26
CA LYS A 157 -1.49 12.90 -5.67
C LYS A 157 -2.79 13.58 -5.27
N ALA A 158 -3.86 12.82 -5.06
CA ALA A 158 -5.13 13.34 -4.55
C ALA A 158 -5.11 13.61 -3.02
N SER A 159 -4.15 13.06 -2.27
CA SER A 159 -4.05 13.28 -0.82
C SER A 159 -3.10 14.43 -0.46
N PRO A 160 -3.06 14.89 0.81
CA PRO A 160 -2.03 15.82 1.29
C PRO A 160 -0.60 15.27 1.20
N MET A 161 -0.42 13.94 1.15
CA MET A 161 0.90 13.30 1.16
C MET A 161 1.64 13.45 -0.18
N LYS A 162 0.90 13.57 -1.29
CA LYS A 162 1.41 13.82 -2.66
C LYS A 162 2.45 12.79 -3.13
N LEU A 163 2.34 11.54 -2.68
CA LEU A 163 3.29 10.50 -3.03
C LEU A 163 3.06 9.98 -4.45
N ASP A 164 4.15 9.60 -5.10
CA ASP A 164 4.11 8.82 -6.34
C ASP A 164 3.87 7.34 -6.03
N ARG A 165 3.22 6.62 -6.94
CA ARG A 165 2.99 5.18 -6.81
C ARG A 165 4.30 4.40 -6.66
N GLY A 166 5.29 4.68 -7.51
CA GLY A 166 6.59 4.03 -7.50
C GLY A 166 6.46 2.50 -7.55
N LEU A 167 7.10 1.80 -6.61
CA LEU A 167 7.01 0.34 -6.51
C LEU A 167 5.58 -0.16 -6.19
N ASN A 168 4.70 0.69 -5.67
CA ASN A 168 3.29 0.36 -5.42
C ASN A 168 2.41 0.52 -6.67
N ASP A 169 2.96 0.84 -7.85
CA ASP A 169 2.20 0.76 -9.09
C ASP A 169 1.95 -0.70 -9.51
N LEU A 170 0.99 -0.92 -10.40
CA LEU A 170 0.76 -2.22 -11.01
C LEU A 170 2.03 -2.70 -11.73
N TRP A 171 2.26 -4.01 -11.71
CA TRP A 171 3.37 -4.62 -12.44
C TRP A 171 3.36 -4.32 -13.94
N THR A 172 2.16 -4.18 -14.53
CA THR A 172 1.97 -3.79 -15.94
C THR A 172 2.35 -2.33 -16.22
N LYS A 173 2.57 -1.53 -15.18
CA LYS A 173 2.97 -0.12 -15.23
C LYS A 173 4.39 0.11 -14.68
N GLY A 174 5.14 -0.97 -14.46
CA GLY A 174 6.53 -0.92 -13.98
C GLY A 174 6.68 -0.92 -12.45
N GLY A 175 5.59 -1.12 -11.69
CA GLY A 175 5.65 -1.34 -10.25
C GLY A 175 5.78 -2.82 -9.87
N LEU A 176 5.50 -3.15 -8.61
CA LEU A 176 5.59 -4.49 -8.04
C LEU A 176 4.25 -5.05 -7.56
N MET A 177 3.16 -4.28 -7.65
CA MET A 177 1.84 -4.77 -7.26
C MET A 177 1.35 -5.78 -8.30
N PHE A 178 1.45 -7.04 -7.91
CA PHE A 178 1.06 -8.22 -8.67
C PHE A 178 0.32 -9.17 -7.74
N ALA A 179 -0.77 -9.74 -8.22
CA ALA A 179 -1.54 -10.73 -7.49
C ALA A 179 -1.75 -11.98 -8.34
N ALA A 180 -1.89 -13.12 -7.67
CA ALA A 180 -2.38 -14.31 -8.35
C ALA A 180 -3.85 -14.08 -8.75
N PRO A 181 -4.27 -14.45 -9.97
CA PRO A 181 -5.66 -14.32 -10.39
C PRO A 181 -6.56 -15.22 -9.53
N LEU A 182 -7.75 -14.72 -9.16
CA LEU A 182 -8.79 -15.49 -8.49
C LEU A 182 -9.48 -16.40 -9.52
N ARG A 183 -8.98 -17.62 -9.69
CA ARG A 183 -9.45 -18.61 -10.67
C ARG A 183 -9.34 -20.04 -10.17
#